data_AF-A0A3S0A343-F1
#
_entry.id   AF-A0A3S0A343-F1
#
_cell.length_a   1.000
_cell.length_b   1.000
_cell.length_c   1.000
_cell.angle_alpha   90.00
_cell.angle_beta   90.00
_cell.angle_gamma   90.00
#
_symmetry.space_group_name_H-M   'P 1'
#
loop_
_entity.id
_entity.type
_entity.pdbx_description
1 polymer ?
#
loop_
_entity_poly.entity_id
_entity_poly.type
_entity_poly.pdbx_seq_one_letter_code
_entity_poly.pdbx_strand_id
1 'polypeptide(L)'
;MGVIFLVLFITGIFLRFRIKSMILMAFPNGLITWISIESSEDELVLLRKKDEVVLNYKNIYIIIDYPLKKTKVFEINNSRLLLRSDLINQISKIYHTIYQEEEDTSSIKTIPMMERGNLKNRNETNGKYGIWGHDL
;
A
#
# COMPACT_ATOMS: atom_id res chain seq x y z
N MET A 1 -11.11 -7.12 14.38
CA MET A 1 -12.01 -7.41 13.25
C MET A 1 -11.27 -6.98 11.99
N GLY A 2 -10.93 -7.94 11.13
CA GLY A 2 -10.16 -7.89 9.87
C GLY A 2 -9.35 -6.63 9.52
N VAL A 3 -8.07 -6.60 9.88
CA VAL A 3 -7.07 -5.73 9.21
C VAL A 3 -6.67 -6.44 7.92
N ILE A 4 -6.84 -5.75 6.81
CA ILE A 4 -6.51 -6.26 5.48
C ILE A 4 -5.00 -6.17 5.29
N PHE A 5 -4.39 -7.32 5.03
CA PHE A 5 -3.00 -7.41 4.60
C PHE A 5 -2.96 -7.23 3.08
N LEU A 6 -2.45 -6.10 2.62
CA LEU A 6 -2.10 -5.94 1.21
C LEU A 6 -0.75 -6.63 0.97
N VAL A 7 -0.80 -7.81 0.37
CA VAL A 7 0.38 -8.59 -0.01
C VAL A 7 0.97 -7.97 -1.28
N LEU A 8 1.95 -7.09 -1.13
CA LEU A 8 2.89 -6.81 -2.23
C LEU A 8 3.80 -8.04 -2.37
N PHE A 9 3.56 -8.88 -3.37
CA PHE A 9 4.54 -9.84 -3.86
C PHE A 9 5.68 -9.09 -4.57
N ILE A 10 6.52 -8.41 -3.80
CA ILE A 10 7.90 -8.17 -4.22
C ILE A 10 8.68 -9.35 -3.66
N THR A 11 8.97 -10.34 -4.50
CA THR A 11 9.83 -11.48 -4.17
C THR A 11 11.13 -10.98 -3.53
N GLY A 12 11.20 -10.95 -2.19
CA GLY A 12 12.41 -10.63 -1.43
C GLY A 12 12.33 -9.53 -0.35
N ILE A 13 11.26 -8.72 -0.24
CA ILE A 13 11.23 -7.60 0.73
C ILE A 13 10.32 -7.89 1.91
N PHE A 14 10.92 -8.29 3.03
CA PHE A 14 10.22 -8.43 4.31
C PHE A 14 10.25 -7.12 5.09
N LEU A 15 9.09 -6.47 5.23
CA LEU A 15 8.93 -5.31 6.11
C LEU A 15 8.69 -5.75 7.56
N ARG A 16 9.33 -5.08 8.51
CA ARG A 16 9.16 -5.32 9.96
C ARG A 16 9.12 -3.98 10.68
N PHE A 17 8.10 -3.76 11.49
CA PHE A 17 7.89 -2.51 12.24
C PHE A 17 7.86 -2.76 13.74
N ARG A 18 8.21 -1.74 14.52
CA ARG A 18 8.15 -1.77 15.99
C ARG A 18 6.83 -1.16 16.48
N ILE A 19 6.09 -1.87 17.31
CA ILE A 19 4.75 -1.44 17.78
C ILE A 19 4.87 -0.43 18.93
N LYS A 20 3.98 0.58 18.99
CA LYS A 20 3.88 1.61 20.07
C LYS A 20 2.81 1.34 21.17
N SER A 21 2.32 0.10 21.27
CA SER A 21 1.31 -0.43 22.22
C SER A 21 -0.19 -0.27 21.84
N MET A 22 -1.05 -0.96 22.61
CA MET A 22 -2.41 -1.51 22.38
C MET A 22 -2.53 -2.75 21.47
N ILE A 23 -1.47 -3.10 20.73
CA ILE A 23 -1.41 -4.31 19.86
C ILE A 23 -0.47 -5.40 20.45
N LEU A 24 0.20 -5.14 21.58
CA LEU A 24 1.18 -6.06 22.19
C LEU A 24 0.60 -7.44 22.54
N MET A 25 -0.70 -7.52 22.89
CA MET A 25 -1.37 -8.78 23.22
C MET A 25 -1.48 -9.74 22.02
N ALA A 26 -1.50 -9.22 20.79
CA ALA A 26 -1.62 -10.02 19.57
C ALA A 26 -0.27 -10.34 18.91
N PHE A 27 0.80 -9.61 19.26
CA PHE A 27 2.13 -9.74 18.64
C PHE A 27 3.21 -9.83 19.74
N PRO A 28 3.49 -11.05 20.25
CA PRO A 28 4.37 -11.26 21.40
C PRO A 28 5.80 -10.76 21.19
N ASN A 29 6.26 -10.66 19.95
CA ASN A 29 7.58 -10.14 19.60
C ASN A 29 7.60 -8.61 19.38
N GLY A 30 6.46 -7.93 19.53
CA GLY A 30 6.33 -6.49 19.30
C GLY A 30 6.56 -6.06 17.85
N LEU A 31 6.43 -6.99 16.89
CA LEU A 31 6.66 -6.74 15.47
C LEU A 31 5.40 -6.99 14.64
N ILE A 32 5.11 -6.06 13.74
CA ILE A 32 4.16 -6.24 12.64
C ILE A 32 4.89 -6.24 11.30
N THR A 33 4.31 -6.90 10.32
CA THR A 33 4.90 -7.09 8.97
C THR A 33 4.18 -6.30 7.88
N TRP A 34 3.30 -5.39 8.27
CA TRP A 34 2.55 -4.51 7.37
C TRP A 34 2.77 -3.06 7.76
N ILE A 35 2.45 -2.17 6.82
CA ILE A 35 2.43 -0.72 6.99
C ILE A 35 1.17 -0.19 6.32
N SER A 36 0.60 0.88 6.86
CA SER A 36 -0.38 1.68 6.13
C SER A 36 0.26 2.26 4.87
N ILE A 37 -0.39 2.08 3.72
CA ILE A 37 0.01 2.69 2.44
C ILE A 37 -0.68 4.04 2.26
N GLU A 38 -1.87 4.25 2.86
CA GLU A 38 -2.56 5.54 2.96
C GLU A 38 -1.69 6.58 3.67
N SER A 39 -1.16 6.22 4.84
CA SER A 39 -0.47 7.15 5.75
C SER A 39 0.91 6.60 6.13
N SER A 40 1.70 6.23 5.12
CA SER A 40 2.99 5.56 5.36
C SER A 40 3.98 6.42 6.14
N GLU A 41 3.95 7.75 5.96
CA GLU A 41 4.90 8.67 6.60
C GLU A 41 4.87 8.59 8.14
N ASP A 42 3.67 8.48 8.72
CA ASP A 42 3.47 8.39 10.17
C ASP A 42 4.05 7.09 10.76
N GLU A 43 4.02 6.00 9.98
CA GLU A 43 4.48 4.68 10.41
C GLU A 43 5.96 4.42 10.07
N LEU A 44 6.54 5.18 9.13
CA LEU A 44 7.94 5.04 8.74
C LEU A 44 8.92 5.24 9.90
N VAL A 45 8.56 6.03 10.92
CA VAL A 45 9.38 6.20 12.13
C VAL A 45 9.54 4.91 12.94
N LEU A 46 8.61 3.96 12.75
CA LEU A 46 8.60 2.65 13.41
C LEU A 46 9.23 1.55 12.55
N LEU A 47 9.59 1.85 11.29
CA LEU A 47 10.16 0.90 10.37
C LEU A 47 11.56 0.46 10.81
N ARG A 48 11.75 -0.84 11.01
CA ARG A 48 13.09 -1.37 11.26
C ARG A 48 13.92 -1.29 9.98
N LYS A 49 15.18 -0.88 10.16
CA LYS A 49 16.15 -0.76 9.07
C LYS A 49 15.64 0.14 7.93
N LYS A 50 14.99 1.27 8.28
CA LYS A 50 14.44 2.22 7.30
C LYS A 50 15.48 2.69 6.28
N ASP A 51 16.74 2.82 6.70
CA ASP A 51 17.87 3.29 5.89
C ASP A 51 18.69 2.14 5.23
N GLU A 52 18.19 0.89 5.26
CA GLU A 52 18.82 -0.21 4.54
C GLU A 52 18.58 -0.05 3.04
N VAL A 53 19.64 -0.18 2.24
CA VAL A 53 19.55 -0.24 0.79
C VAL A 53 18.89 -1.57 0.41
N VAL A 54 17.72 -1.50 -0.22
CA VAL A 54 16.95 -2.68 -0.64
C VAL A 54 17.04 -2.96 -2.13
N LEU A 55 17.29 -1.93 -2.94
CA LEU A 55 17.46 -2.04 -4.40
C LEU A 55 18.55 -1.09 -4.89
N ASN A 56 19.34 -1.55 -5.86
CA ASN A 56 20.39 -0.77 -6.52
C ASN A 56 20.28 -0.94 -8.05
N TYR A 57 19.11 -0.60 -8.58
CA TYR A 57 18.83 -0.63 -10.01
C TYR A 57 18.38 0.74 -10.47
N LYS A 58 18.79 1.12 -11.69
CA LYS A 58 18.41 2.38 -12.31
C LYS A 58 16.93 2.41 -12.67
N ASN A 59 16.41 1.30 -13.19
CA ASN A 59 15.01 1.15 -13.57
C ASN A 59 14.40 0.03 -12.72
N ILE A 60 13.27 0.31 -12.08
CA ILE A 60 12.54 -0.63 -11.23
C ILE A 60 11.11 -0.67 -11.74
N TYR A 61 10.57 -1.87 -11.97
CA TYR A 61 9.18 -2.05 -12.36
C TYR A 61 8.37 -2.54 -11.15
N ILE A 62 7.35 -1.77 -10.76
CA ILE A 62 6.39 -2.16 -9.73
C ILE A 62 5.12 -2.64 -10.41
N ILE A 63 4.75 -3.88 -10.13
CA ILE A 63 3.53 -4.50 -10.62
C ILE A 63 2.48 -4.40 -9.51
N ILE A 64 1.34 -3.79 -9.82
CA ILE A 64 0.19 -3.69 -8.94
C ILE A 64 -0.97 -4.41 -9.62
N ASP A 65 -1.38 -5.53 -9.04
CA ASP A 65 -2.47 -6.37 -9.51
C ASP A 65 -3.73 -6.23 -8.64
N TYR A 66 -3.57 -5.92 -7.37
CA TYR A 66 -4.66 -5.74 -6.42
C TYR A 66 -4.57 -4.35 -5.76
N PRO A 67 -5.69 -3.62 -5.58
CA PRO A 67 -7.10 -3.96 -5.80
C PRO A 67 -7.65 -3.71 -7.22
N LEU A 68 -6.81 -3.78 -8.25
CA LEU A 68 -7.15 -3.37 -9.60
C LEU A 68 -7.85 -4.52 -10.35
N LYS A 69 -8.80 -4.22 -11.24
CA LYS A 69 -9.33 -5.25 -12.17
C LYS A 69 -8.35 -5.62 -13.27
N LYS A 70 -7.45 -4.71 -13.59
CA LYS A 70 -6.38 -4.92 -14.58
C LYS A 70 -5.05 -4.58 -13.95
N THR A 71 -4.14 -5.54 -13.94
CA THR A 71 -2.76 -5.34 -13.49
C THR A 71 -2.12 -4.15 -14.20
N LYS A 72 -1.35 -3.38 -13.45
CA LYS A 72 -0.59 -2.23 -13.95
C LYS A 72 0.86 -2.34 -13.55
N VAL A 73 1.71 -1.83 -14.44
CA VAL A 73 3.15 -1.76 -14.25
C VAL A 73 3.55 -0.30 -14.21
N PHE A 74 4.25 0.08 -13.16
CA PHE A 74 4.80 1.42 -12.96
C PHE A 74 6.31 1.34 -13.03
N GLU A 75 6.91 2.22 -13.83
CA GLU A 75 8.36 2.34 -13.91
C GLU A 75 8.84 3.43 -12.97
N ILE A 76 9.80 3.07 -12.12
CA ILE A 76 10.54 3.98 -11.26
C ILE A 76 11.94 4.14 -11.84
N ASN A 77 12.25 5.36 -12.25
CA ASN A 77 13.60 5.77 -12.57
C ASN A 77 14.28 6.25 -11.30
N ASN A 78 15.33 5.54 -10.90
CA ASN A 78 16.06 5.82 -9.69
C ASN A 78 17.50 6.21 -10.01
N SER A 79 17.90 7.38 -9.54
CA SER A 79 19.25 7.93 -9.73
C SER A 79 20.20 7.62 -8.57
N ARG A 80 19.71 7.03 -7.48
CA ARG A 80 20.49 6.73 -6.27
C ARG A 80 20.20 5.33 -5.71
N LEU A 81 20.91 4.90 -4.68
CA LEU A 81 20.55 3.68 -3.94
C LEU A 81 19.16 3.83 -3.33
N LEU A 82 18.30 2.81 -3.49
CA LEU A 82 16.94 2.87 -2.95
C LEU A 82 16.90 2.32 -1.53
N LEU A 83 16.58 3.19 -0.58
CA LEU A 83 16.38 2.79 0.81
C LEU A 83 15.03 2.12 1.00
N ARG A 84 14.90 1.32 2.05
CA ARG A 84 13.65 0.65 2.41
C ARG A 84 12.49 1.65 2.58
N SER A 85 12.73 2.76 3.26
CA SER A 85 11.76 3.85 3.40
C SER A 85 11.38 4.50 2.07
N ASP A 86 12.36 4.72 1.19
CA ASP A 86 12.13 5.31 -0.12
C ASP A 86 11.21 4.42 -0.97
N LEU A 87 11.42 3.10 -0.95
CA LEU A 87 10.57 2.16 -1.68
C LEU A 87 9.12 2.20 -1.17
N ILE A 88 8.92 2.18 0.15
CA ILE A 88 7.57 2.26 0.75
C ILE A 88 6.87 3.55 0.34
N ASN A 89 7.57 4.69 0.43
CA ASN A 89 7.01 5.98 0.03
C ASN A 89 6.65 6.02 -1.46
N GLN A 90 7.45 5.39 -2.33
CA GLN A 90 7.12 5.31 -3.75
C GLN A 90 5.90 4.45 -4.01
N ILE A 91 5.78 3.30 -3.34
CA ILE A 91 4.57 2.47 -3.41
C ILE A 91 3.35 3.26 -2.92
N SER A 92 3.43 3.92 -1.77
CA SER A 92 2.37 4.79 -1.25
C SER A 92 1.92 5.84 -2.27
N LYS A 93 2.88 6.59 -2.84
CA LYS A 93 2.58 7.58 -3.89
C LYS A 93 1.89 6.98 -5.11
N ILE A 94 2.30 5.79 -5.54
CA ILE A 94 1.66 5.10 -6.67
C ILE A 94 0.22 4.75 -6.32
N TYR A 95 -0.05 4.21 -5.13
CA TYR A 95 -1.42 3.88 -4.70
C TYR A 95 -2.29 5.14 -4.60
N HIS A 96 -1.80 6.23 -3.98
CA HIS A 96 -2.52 7.51 -3.96
C HIS A 96 -2.86 8.01 -5.37
N THR A 97 -1.91 7.92 -6.30
CA THR A 97 -2.14 8.28 -7.70
C THR A 97 -3.20 7.41 -8.35
N ILE A 98 -3.16 6.09 -8.13
CA ILE A 98 -4.14 5.13 -8.65
C ILE A 98 -5.54 5.47 -8.15
N TYR A 99 -5.71 5.70 -6.85
CA TYR A 99 -7.02 5.99 -6.26
C TYR A 99 -7.56 7.35 -6.70
N GLN A 100 -6.69 8.37 -6.79
CA GLN A 100 -7.09 9.69 -7.30
C GLN A 100 -7.56 9.61 -8.76
N GLU A 101 -6.75 9.01 -9.64
CA GLU A 101 -7.10 8.86 -11.05
C GLU A 101 -8.34 7.97 -11.26
N GLU A 102 -8.55 6.95 -10.41
CA GLU A 102 -9.78 6.16 -10.43
C GLU A 102 -10.99 7.04 -10.11
N GLU A 103 -10.91 7.85 -9.05
CA GLU A 103 -12.01 8.73 -8.62
C GLU A 103 -12.33 9.81 -9.67
N ASP A 104 -11.29 10.36 -10.30
CA ASP A 104 -11.41 11.38 -11.34
C ASP A 104 -12.02 10.85 -12.65
N THR A 105 -11.81 9.57 -12.95
CA THR A 105 -12.23 8.96 -14.23
C THR A 105 -13.47 8.07 -14.11
N SER A 106 -13.85 7.66 -12.90
CA SER A 106 -14.99 6.78 -12.69
C SER A 106 -16.31 7.52 -12.72
N SER A 107 -17.28 6.96 -13.46
CA SER A 107 -18.70 7.38 -13.38
C SER A 107 -19.42 6.75 -12.20
N ILE A 108 -18.94 5.61 -11.69
CA ILE A 108 -19.45 4.95 -10.48
C ILE A 108 -18.67 5.49 -9.29
N LYS A 109 -19.36 6.14 -8.34
CA LYS A 109 -18.70 6.74 -7.18
C LYS A 109 -18.48 5.73 -6.05
N THR A 110 -17.42 5.99 -5.29
CA THR A 110 -17.11 5.23 -4.08
C THR A 110 -18.21 5.44 -3.06
N ILE A 111 -18.81 4.36 -2.56
CA ILE A 111 -19.76 4.43 -1.45
C ILE A 111 -18.95 4.70 -0.17
N PRO A 112 -19.20 5.84 0.52
CA PRO A 112 -18.52 6.16 1.76
C PRO A 112 -18.71 5.06 2.80
N MET A 113 -17.70 4.83 3.65
CA MET A 113 -17.73 3.72 4.62
C MET A 113 -18.99 3.72 5.50
N MET A 114 -19.48 4.89 5.89
CA MET A 114 -20.69 5.06 6.72
C MET A 114 -21.99 4.70 6.00
N GLU A 115 -22.00 4.68 4.67
CA GLU A 115 -23.17 4.45 3.82
C GLU A 115 -23.21 3.03 3.23
N ARG A 116 -22.20 2.20 3.52
CA ARG A 116 -22.05 0.86 2.93
C ARG A 116 -23.09 -0.16 3.39
N GLY A 117 -23.76 0.08 4.51
CA GLY A 117 -24.71 -0.86 5.09
C GLY A 117 -24.07 -2.24 5.32
N ASN A 118 -24.54 -3.26 4.57
CA ASN A 118 -24.05 -4.64 4.69
C ASN A 118 -22.78 -4.93 3.87
N LEU A 119 -22.29 -3.99 3.06
CA LEU A 119 -21.06 -4.15 2.31
C LEU A 119 -19.85 -4.06 3.26
N LYS A 120 -19.11 -5.17 3.40
CA LYS A 120 -17.87 -5.20 4.20
C LYS A 120 -16.71 -4.44 3.56
N ASN A 121 -16.76 -4.29 2.25
CA ASN A 121 -15.68 -3.84 1.39
C ASN A 121 -16.15 -2.67 0.51
N ARG A 122 -15.20 -1.89 -0.01
CA ARG A 122 -15.45 -0.85 -1.02
C ARG A 122 -16.15 -1.47 -2.24
N ASN A 123 -17.14 -0.77 -2.79
CA ASN A 123 -17.75 -1.16 -4.07
C ASN A 123 -16.73 -1.07 -5.21
N GLU A 124 -17.01 -1.80 -6.29
CA GLU A 124 -16.27 -1.64 -7.53
C GLU A 124 -16.60 -0.28 -8.18
N THR A 125 -15.57 0.37 -8.70
CA THR A 125 -15.66 1.56 -9.55
C THR A 125 -15.25 1.22 -10.99
N ASN A 126 -15.64 2.04 -11.97
CA ASN A 126 -15.37 1.79 -13.39
C ASN A 126 -14.40 2.83 -13.99
N GLY A 127 -13.52 3.38 -13.15
CA GLY A 127 -12.50 4.32 -13.60
C GLY A 127 -11.36 3.61 -14.34
N LYS A 128 -10.26 4.34 -14.51
CA LYS A 128 -9.06 3.93 -15.25
C LYS A 128 -8.51 2.55 -14.85
N TYR A 129 -8.69 2.16 -13.58
CA TYR A 129 -8.12 0.96 -12.99
C TYR A 129 -9.16 -0.08 -12.57
N GLY A 130 -10.41 0.31 -12.36
CA GLY A 130 -11.49 -0.59 -11.94
C GLY A 130 -11.23 -1.13 -10.54
N ILE A 131 -11.14 -0.24 -9.55
CA ILE A 131 -10.77 -0.59 -8.17
C ILE A 131 -11.97 -1.19 -7.43
N TRP A 132 -11.75 -2.22 -6.62
CA TRP A 132 -12.78 -2.86 -5.79
C TRP A 132 -12.20 -3.39 -4.48
N GLY A 133 -13.06 -3.75 -3.51
CA GLY A 133 -12.62 -4.48 -2.33
C GLY A 133 -12.09 -3.59 -1.21
N HIS A 134 -10.98 -2.90 -1.42
CA HIS A 134 -10.35 -2.08 -0.37
C HIS A 134 -10.34 -0.59 -0.70
N ASP A 135 -10.51 0.19 0.34
CA ASP A 135 -10.10 1.59 0.33
C ASP A 135 -8.58 1.67 0.41
N LEU A 136 -8.06 2.85 0.11
CA LEU A 136 -6.68 3.17 0.39
C LEU A 136 -6.52 3.40 1.88
#